data_AF-A0A6A3UE11-F1
#
_entry.id   AF-A0A6A3UE11-F1
#
_cell.length_a   1.000
_cell.length_b   1.000
_cell.length_c   1.000
_cell.angle_alpha   90.00
_cell.angle_beta   90.00
_cell.angle_gamma   90.00
#
_symmetry.space_group_name_H-M   'P 1'
#
loop_
_entity.id
_entity.type
_entity.pdbx_description
1 polymer ?
#
loop_
_entity_poly.entity_id
_entity_poly.type
_entity_poly.pdbx_seq_one_letter_code
_entity_poly.pdbx_strand_id
1 'polypeptide(L)' 'EIETKYMNLTIVNMNDTLEYTSDTFGLKTLDERGGLFIHEIANISHSCWRADQKDGCKWAPLYNDHLYPVLH' A
#
# COMPACT_ATOMS: atom_id res chain seq x y z
N GLU A 1 14.06 14.11 15.91
CA GLU A 1 13.95 15.28 15.00
C GLU A 1 13.79 14.93 13.51
N ILE A 2 13.73 13.64 13.13
CA ILE A 2 13.43 13.24 11.74
C ILE A 2 11.93 13.34 11.46
N GLU A 3 11.08 13.00 12.44
CA GLU A 3 9.63 12.89 12.23
C GLU A 3 8.95 14.21 11.83
N THR A 4 9.45 15.36 12.32
CA THR A 4 8.87 16.67 11.99
C THR A 4 9.33 17.21 10.63
N LYS A 5 10.43 16.70 10.08
CA LYS A 5 11.02 17.22 8.82
C LYS A 5 10.16 16.93 7.59
N TYR A 6 9.30 15.93 7.67
CA TYR A 6 8.48 15.48 6.54
C TYR A 6 7.03 15.97 6.61
N MET A 7 6.61 16.59 7.72
CA MET A 7 5.21 17.02 7.92
C MET A 7 4.75 18.08 6.91
N ASN A 8 5.68 18.86 6.35
CA ASN A 8 5.38 19.91 5.37
C ASN A 8 5.52 19.41 3.92
N LEU A 9 5.88 18.15 3.70
CA LEU A 9 5.94 17.60 2.35
C LEU A 9 4.53 17.28 1.86
N THR A 10 4.32 17.52 0.58
CA THR A 10 3.07 17.14 -0.10
C THR A 10 3.17 15.68 -0.52
N ILE A 11 2.17 14.87 -0.15
CA ILE A 11 2.04 13.51 -0.67
C ILE A 11 1.63 13.63 -2.14
N VAL A 12 2.38 12.98 -3.02
CA VAL A 12 2.09 12.87 -4.45
C VAL A 12 1.72 11.43 -4.79
N ASN A 13 1.07 11.23 -5.94
CA ASN A 13 0.79 9.88 -6.41
C ASN A 13 2.08 9.19 -6.85
N MET A 14 2.09 7.85 -6.83
CA MET A 14 3.22 7.04 -7.29
C MET A 14 3.64 7.41 -8.73
N ASN A 15 2.68 7.66 -9.62
CA ASN A 15 2.94 7.99 -11.02
C ASN A 15 3.59 9.37 -11.24
N ASP A 16 3.54 10.25 -10.24
CA ASP A 16 4.15 11.58 -10.26
C ASP A 16 5.60 11.58 -9.73
N THR A 17 6.10 10.45 -9.20
CA THR A 17 7.44 10.39 -8.61
C THR A 17 8.54 10.17 -9.65
N LEU A 18 9.79 10.47 -9.29
CA LEU A 18 10.95 10.24 -10.15
C LEU A 18 11.15 8.74 -10.42
N GLU A 19 10.90 7.91 -9.41
CA GLU A 19 11.00 6.46 -9.46
C GLU A 19 10.10 5.86 -10.56
N TYR A 20 8.86 6.36 -10.68
CA TYR A 20 7.94 5.93 -11.71
C TYR A 20 8.26 6.57 -13.06
N THR A 21 8.39 7.90 -13.12
CA THR A 21 8.58 8.62 -14.39
C THR A 21 9.88 8.27 -15.11
N SER A 22 10.93 7.95 -14.36
CA SER A 22 12.22 7.51 -14.91
C SER A 22 12.39 5.98 -14.92
N ASP A 23 11.36 5.24 -14.52
CA ASP A 23 11.32 3.78 -14.45
C ASP A 23 12.57 3.16 -13.80
N THR A 24 13.06 3.77 -12.71
CA THR A 24 14.42 3.55 -12.19
C THR A 24 14.68 2.11 -11.75
N PHE A 25 13.62 1.38 -11.43
CA PHE A 25 13.62 -0.04 -11.08
C PHE A 25 12.49 -0.82 -11.76
N GLY A 26 11.99 -0.35 -12.91
CA GLY A 26 10.97 -1.06 -13.69
C GLY A 26 9.54 -0.95 -13.12
N LEU A 27 9.27 0.00 -12.23
CA LEU A 27 7.93 0.20 -11.63
C LEU A 27 6.88 0.62 -12.65
N LYS A 28 7.22 1.54 -13.55
CA LYS A 28 6.34 1.95 -14.64
C LYS A 28 6.15 0.80 -15.62
N THR A 29 7.24 0.10 -15.97
CA THR A 29 7.15 -1.10 -16.82
C THR A 29 6.27 -2.19 -16.18
N LEU A 30 6.32 -2.35 -14.85
CA LEU A 30 5.48 -3.29 -14.09
C LEU A 30 4.00 -2.87 -14.13
N ASP A 31 3.72 -1.58 -13.95
CA ASP A 31 2.37 -1.03 -13.98
C ASP A 31 1.74 -1.12 -15.38
N GLU A 32 2.44 -0.65 -16.41
CA GLU A 32 1.95 -0.64 -17.80
C GLU A 32 1.66 -2.04 -18.34
N ARG A 33 2.37 -3.08 -17.87
CA ARG A 33 2.09 -4.48 -18.24
C ARG A 33 1.01 -5.16 -17.39
N GLY A 34 0.36 -4.42 -16.47
CA GLY A 34 -0.66 -4.93 -15.56
C GLY A 34 -0.11 -5.82 -14.44
N GLY A 35 1.19 -5.74 -14.14
CA GLY A 35 1.83 -6.52 -13.08
C GLY A 35 1.83 -5.84 -11.71
N LEU A 36 1.37 -4.59 -11.64
CA LEU A 36 1.15 -3.86 -10.39
C LEU A 36 -0.35 -3.86 -10.06
N PHE A 37 -0.68 -4.28 -8.84
CA PHE A 37 -2.05 -4.25 -8.33
C PHE A 37 -2.09 -3.49 -7.00
N ILE A 38 -2.91 -2.44 -6.93
CA ILE A 38 -3.07 -1.60 -5.74
C ILE A 38 -4.49 -1.80 -5.21
N HIS A 39 -4.59 -2.22 -3.95
CA HIS A 39 -5.86 -2.38 -3.24
C HIS A 39 -5.79 -1.68 -1.90
N GLU A 40 -6.67 -0.72 -1.67
CA GLU A 40 -6.69 0.12 -0.48
C GLU A 40 -7.93 -0.15 0.38
N ILE A 41 -7.73 -0.24 1.69
CA ILE A 41 -8.80 -0.43 2.67
C ILE A 41 -8.59 0.55 3.82
N ALA A 42 -9.61 1.38 4.07
CA ALA A 42 -9.58 2.33 5.17
C ALA A 42 -9.80 1.65 6.54
N ASN A 43 -9.37 2.31 7.61
CA ASN A 43 -9.65 1.94 9.00
C ASN A 43 -9.08 0.58 9.45
N ILE A 44 -8.05 0.06 8.78
CA ILE A 44 -7.33 -1.15 9.19
C ILE A 44 -6.01 -0.73 9.84
N SER A 45 -5.77 -1.17 11.07
CA SER A 45 -4.50 -0.89 11.76
C SER A 45 -3.35 -1.64 11.08
N HIS A 46 -2.19 -0.99 10.97
CA HIS A 46 -1.01 -1.55 10.28
C HIS A 46 -0.66 -2.97 10.76
N SER A 47 -0.76 -3.22 12.07
CA SER A 47 -0.43 -4.51 12.67
C SER A 47 -1.43 -5.63 12.30
N CYS A 48 -2.67 -5.29 11.93
CA CYS A 48 -3.70 -6.29 11.64
C CYS A 48 -3.42 -7.09 10.36
N TRP A 49 -2.65 -6.52 9.44
CA TRP A 49 -2.15 -7.23 8.25
C TRP A 49 -1.22 -8.40 8.60
N ARG A 50 -0.64 -8.43 9.80
CA ARG A 50 0.28 -9.48 10.24
C ARG A 50 -0.33 -10.48 11.22
N ALA A 51 -1.20 -10.02 12.11
CA ALA A 51 -1.77 -10.85 13.18
C ALA A 51 -3.05 -10.24 13.77
N ASP A 52 -3.77 -11.04 14.54
CA ASP A 52 -4.85 -10.53 15.39
C ASP A 52 -4.36 -9.42 16.33
N GLN A 53 -5.17 -8.38 16.48
CA GLN A 53 -4.87 -7.22 17.28
C GLN A 53 -5.74 -7.13 18.53
N LYS A 54 -5.24 -6.43 19.55
CA LYS A 54 -5.95 -6.20 20.81
C LYS A 54 -7.13 -5.22 20.66
N ASP A 55 -7.15 -4.44 19.58
CA ASP A 55 -8.22 -3.51 19.23
C ASP A 55 -9.46 -4.21 18.62
N GLY A 56 -9.43 -5.54 18.50
CA GLY A 56 -10.51 -6.34 17.94
C GLY A 56 -10.32 -6.71 16.47
N CYS A 57 -9.32 -6.14 15.78
CA CYS A 57 -9.05 -6.51 14.40
C CYS A 57 -8.53 -7.96 14.29
N LYS A 58 -9.08 -8.71 13.34
CA LYS A 58 -8.77 -10.13 13.10
C LYS A 58 -8.15 -10.33 11.73
N TRP A 59 -6.99 -10.96 11.70
CA TRP A 59 -6.19 -11.12 10.47
C TRP A 59 -6.91 -11.98 9.43
N ALA A 60 -7.47 -13.12 9.85
CA ALA A 60 -8.08 -14.06 8.92
C ALA A 60 -9.33 -13.48 8.20
N PRO A 61 -10.30 -12.85 8.90
CA PRO A 61 -11.39 -12.14 8.25
C PRO A 61 -10.93 -11.03 7.31
N LEU A 62 -9.95 -10.20 7.72
CA LEU A 62 -9.40 -9.14 6.86
C LEU A 62 -8.90 -9.69 5.52
N TYR A 63 -8.15 -10.80 5.55
CA TYR A 63 -7.62 -11.42 4.33
C TYR A 63 -8.72 -12.08 3.49
N ASN A 64 -9.64 -12.81 4.13
CA ASN A 64 -10.74 -13.49 3.44
C ASN A 64 -11.69 -12.53 2.75
N ASP A 65 -12.00 -11.41 3.41
CA ASP A 65 -13.03 -10.48 2.94
C ASP A 65 -12.47 -9.47 1.92
N HIS A 66 -11.16 -9.17 1.98
CA HIS A 66 -10.60 -8.08 1.19
C HIS A 66 -9.37 -8.43 0.34
N LEU A 67 -8.52 -9.37 0.74
CA LEU A 67 -7.31 -9.69 -0.03
C LEU A 67 -7.53 -10.86 -1.00
N TYR A 68 -7.96 -12.02 -0.51
CA TYR A 68 -8.13 -13.19 -1.37
C TYR A 68 -9.10 -12.98 -2.54
N PRO A 69 -10.22 -12.23 -2.41
CA PRO A 69 -11.13 -11.97 -3.53
C PRO A 69 -10.52 -11.15 -4.68
N VAL A 70 -9.37 -10.52 -4.48
CA VAL A 70 -8.72 -9.66 -5.48
C VAL A 70 -7.42 -10.25 -6.03
N LEU A 71 -7.04 -11.47 -5.61
CA LEU A 71 -5.84 -12.18 -6.10
C LEU A 71 -6.11 -13.10 -7.32
N HIS A 72 -7.18 -12.85 -8.08
CA HIS A 72 -7.60 -13.69 -9.20
C HIS A 72 -6.84 -13.41 -10.50
#